data_AF-A0A2M7EKA8-F1
#
_entry.id   AF-A0A2M7EKA8-F1
#
_cell.length_a   1.000
_cell.length_b   1.000
_cell.length_c   1.000
_cell.angle_alpha   90.00
_cell.angle_beta   90.00
_cell.angle_gamma   90.00
#
_symmetry.space_group_name_H-M   'P 1'
#
loop_
_entity.id
_entity.type
_entity.pdbx_description
1 polymer ?
#
loop_
_entity_poly.entity_id
_entity_poly.type
_entity_poly.pdbx_seq_one_letter_code
_entity_poly.pdbx_strand_id
1 'polypeptide(L)' 'MKKLGIEHTIVEHSHLVAVEDVLKYCNLTFADGASTLVFKVDNGYIAVIRRDDCKIDLKRLQKLAG' A
#
# COMPACT_ATOMS: atom_id res chain seq x y z
N MET A 1 -3.51 16.88 4.43
CA MET A 1 -2.40 17.10 3.48
C MET A 1 -2.22 18.57 3.10
N LYS A 2 -3.31 19.36 2.88
CA LYS A 2 -3.23 20.80 2.53
C LYS A 2 -2.39 21.67 3.49
N LYS A 3 -2.49 21.45 4.82
CA LYS A 3 -1.65 22.15 5.81
C LYS A 3 -0.15 21.82 5.71
N LEU A 4 0.19 20.69 5.09
CA LEU A 4 1.56 20.27 4.81
C LEU A 4 1.99 20.65 3.39
N GLY A 5 1.16 21.37 2.63
CA GLY A 5 1.44 21.72 1.24
C GLY A 5 1.39 20.54 0.26
N ILE A 6 0.83 19.40 0.67
CA ILE A 6 0.76 18.20 -0.19
C ILE A 6 -0.56 18.20 -0.96
N GLU A 7 -0.45 18.28 -2.27
CA GLU A 7 -1.55 18.11 -3.22
C GLU A 7 -2.05 16.68 -3.17
N HIS A 8 -3.37 16.52 -3.18
CA HIS A 8 -4.02 15.20 -3.16
C HIS A 8 -5.44 15.32 -3.71
N THR A 9 -5.91 14.22 -4.28
CA THR A 9 -7.28 14.04 -4.74
C THR A 9 -7.86 12.82 -4.03
N ILE A 10 -9.10 12.93 -3.56
CA ILE A 10 -9.85 11.80 -3.01
C ILE A 10 -10.72 11.25 -4.13
N VAL A 11 -10.62 9.95 -4.36
CA VAL A 11 -11.46 9.22 -5.33
C VAL A 11 -12.42 8.35 -4.52
N GLU A 12 -13.72 8.53 -4.75
CA GLU A 12 -14.77 7.78 -4.06
C GLU A 12 -15.30 6.66 -4.97
N HIS A 13 -15.64 5.51 -4.37
CA HIS A 13 -16.25 4.39 -5.06
C HIS A 13 -17.24 3.68 -4.12
N SER A 14 -18.20 2.93 -4.68
CA SER A 14 -19.06 2.04 -3.89
C SER A 14 -18.22 0.96 -3.19
N HIS A 15 -18.76 0.31 -2.16
CA HIS A 15 -18.02 -0.76 -1.50
C HIS A 15 -17.73 -1.90 -2.50
N LEU A 16 -16.45 -2.12 -2.77
CA LEU A 16 -15.92 -3.16 -3.65
C LEU A 16 -14.90 -3.97 -2.85
N VAL A 17 -14.91 -5.29 -3.02
CA VAL A 17 -14.10 -6.22 -2.21
C VAL A 17 -12.77 -6.53 -2.90
N ALA A 18 -12.77 -6.72 -4.22
CA ALA A 18 -11.56 -7.02 -4.97
C ALA A 18 -10.81 -5.73 -5.34
N VAL A 19 -9.49 -5.76 -5.21
CA VAL A 19 -8.62 -4.62 -5.54
C VAL A 19 -8.72 -4.28 -7.03
N GLU A 20 -8.80 -5.30 -7.88
CA GLU A 20 -8.96 -5.17 -9.32
C GLU A 20 -10.20 -4.37 -9.71
N ASP A 21 -11.32 -4.61 -9.00
CA ASP A 21 -12.58 -3.92 -9.25
C ASP A 21 -12.49 -2.45 -8.85
N VAL A 22 -11.85 -2.16 -7.71
CA VAL A 22 -11.60 -0.78 -7.26
C VAL A 22 -10.74 -0.02 -8.27
N LEU A 23 -9.61 -0.60 -8.67
CA LEU A 23 -8.69 0.03 -9.63
C LEU A 23 -9.39 0.31 -10.96
N LYS A 24 -10.14 -0.67 -11.48
CA LYS A 24 -10.91 -0.50 -12.71
C LYS A 24 -11.98 0.60 -12.59
N TYR A 25 -12.73 0.63 -11.48
CA TYR A 25 -13.75 1.64 -11.25
C TYR A 25 -13.15 3.05 -11.23
N CYS A 26 -12.00 3.20 -10.58
CA CYS A 26 -11.29 4.47 -10.45
C CYS A 26 -10.43 4.85 -11.66
N ASN A 27 -10.38 4.03 -12.71
CA ASN A 27 -9.48 4.18 -13.86
C ASN A 27 -7.99 4.31 -13.44
N LEU A 28 -7.58 3.46 -12.50
CA LEU A 28 -6.23 3.38 -11.93
C LEU A 28 -5.60 2.02 -12.24
N THR A 29 -4.30 1.91 -11.94
CA THR A 29 -3.50 0.70 -12.10
C THR A 29 -2.84 0.28 -10.79
N PHE A 30 -2.27 -0.92 -10.74
CA PHE A 30 -1.46 -1.36 -9.60
C PHE A 30 -0.21 -0.52 -9.35
N ALA A 31 0.21 0.33 -10.30
CA ALA A 31 1.30 1.28 -10.10
C ALA A 31 0.87 2.51 -9.28
N ASP A 32 -0.43 2.79 -9.24
CA ASP A 32 -1.05 3.89 -8.48
C ASP A 32 -1.42 3.45 -7.05
N GLY A 33 -1.54 2.13 -6.84
CA GLY A 33 -1.85 1.52 -5.56
C GLY A 33 -0.62 1.22 -4.71
N ALA A 34 -0.81 1.30 -3.38
CA ALA A 34 0.21 0.88 -2.43
C ALA A 34 -0.41 0.11 -1.24
N SER A 35 -0.19 -1.19 -1.19
CA SER A 35 -0.52 -2.03 -0.04
C SER A 35 0.43 -1.78 1.13
N THR A 36 -0.13 -1.75 2.33
CA THR A 36 0.62 -1.77 3.59
C THR A 36 0.61 -3.18 4.17
N LEU A 37 1.78 -3.79 4.29
CA LEU A 37 1.95 -5.07 4.99
C LEU A 37 2.43 -4.79 6.41
N VAL A 38 1.72 -5.31 7.41
CA VAL A 38 2.08 -5.15 8.82
C VAL A 38 2.66 -6.46 9.34
N PHE A 39 3.88 -6.40 9.89
CA PHE A 39 4.58 -7.55 10.45
C PHE A 39 4.85 -7.33 11.93
N LYS A 40 4.74 -8.40 12.71
CA LYS A 40 5.26 -8.45 14.08
C LYS A 40 6.74 -8.81 14.06
N VAL A 41 7.53 -8.11 14.84
CA VAL A 41 8.96 -8.36 15.08
C VAL A 41 9.22 -8.45 16.58
N ASP A 42 10.42 -8.87 16.99
CA ASP A 42 10.74 -9.16 18.40
C ASP A 42 10.37 -8.01 19.35
N ASN A 43 10.67 -6.78 18.96
CA ASN A 43 10.44 -5.59 19.78
C ASN A 43 9.29 -4.69 19.28
N GLY A 44 8.35 -5.23 18.50
CA GLY A 44 7.16 -4.47 18.10
C GLY A 44 6.59 -4.85 16.75
N TYR A 45 6.32 -3.84 15.93
CA TYR A 45 5.70 -4.00 14.62
C TYR A 45 6.39 -3.10 13.60
N ILE A 46 6.46 -3.59 12.37
CA ILE A 46 6.87 -2.80 11.22
C ILE A 46 5.73 -2.74 10.20
N ALA A 47 5.60 -1.60 9.53
CA ALA A 47 4.72 -1.42 8.39
C ALA A 47 5.57 -1.25 7.14
N VAL A 48 5.32 -2.09 6.14
CA VAL A 48 6.00 -2.04 4.84
C VAL A 48 4.99 -1.56 3.81
N ILE A 49 5.21 -0.35 3.31
CA ILE A 49 4.41 0.23 2.23
C ILE A 49 5.12 -0.12 0.92
N ARG A 50 4.41 -0.81 0.01
CA ARG A 50 4.92 -1.16 -1.31
C ARG A 50 3.92 -0.77 -2.37
N ARG A 51 4.39 -0.47 -3.58
CA ARG A 51 3.53 -0.46 -4.76
C ARG A 51 2.99 -1.85 -5.03
N ASP A 52 1.76 -1.93 -5.48
CA ASP A 52 1.08 -3.23 -5.65
C ASP A 52 1.68 -4.05 -6.80
N ASP A 53 2.24 -3.39 -7.80
CA ASP A 53 2.97 -4.01 -8.91
C ASP A 53 4.38 -4.49 -8.56
N CYS A 54 4.88 -4.21 -7.35
CA CYS A 54 6.19 -4.63 -6.89
C CYS A 54 6.12 -5.86 -5.99
N LYS A 55 7.03 -6.82 -6.19
CA LYS A 55 7.18 -7.98 -5.29
C LYS A 55 8.20 -7.67 -4.18
N ILE A 56 7.92 -8.18 -2.97
CA ILE A 56 8.86 -8.13 -1.85
C ILE A 56 9.55 -9.48 -1.71
N ASP A 57 10.88 -9.45 -1.55
CA ASP A 57 11.64 -10.60 -1.05
C ASP A 57 11.55 -10.64 0.48
N LEU A 58 10.69 -11.51 1.00
CA LEU A 58 10.45 -11.64 2.44
C LEU A 58 11.69 -12.12 3.21
N LYS A 59 12.57 -12.91 2.58
CA LYS A 59 13.80 -13.38 3.24
C LYS A 59 14.78 -12.23 3.45
N ARG A 60 14.88 -11.33 2.46
CA ARG A 60 15.68 -10.10 2.60
C ARG A 60 15.05 -9.13 3.58
N LEU A 61 13.73 -8.96 3.53
CA LEU A 61 13.00 -8.10 4.46
C LEU A 61 13.25 -8.53 5.91
N GLN A 62 13.13 -9.83 6.21
CA GLN A 62 13.40 -10.37 7.54
C GLN A 62 14.82 -10.00 8.00
N LYS A 63 15.85 -10.27 7.18
CA LYS A 63 17.23 -9.93 7.52
C LYS A 63 17.47 -8.43 7.81
N LEU A 64 16.71 -7.54 7.17
CA LEU A 64 16.81 -6.09 7.37
C LEU A 64 16.03 -5.60 8.59
N ALA A 65 14.90 -6.24 8.88
CA ALA A 65 14.03 -5.89 9.99
C ALA A 65 14.57 -6.36 11.35
N GLY A 66 15.50 -7.32 11.34
CA GLY A 66 16.05 -7.98 12.53
C GLY A 66 15.28 -9.25 12.86
#